data_AF-A0A7K4G2E6-F1
#
_entry.id   AF-A0A7K4G2E6-F1
#
_cell.length_a   1.000
_cell.length_b   1.000
_cell.length_c   1.000
_cell.angle_alpha   90.00
_cell.angle_beta   90.00
_cell.angle_gamma   90.00
#
_symmetry.space_group_name_H-M   'P 1'
#
loop_
_entity.id
_entity.type
_entity.pdbx_description
1 polymer ?
#
loop_
_entity_poly.entity_id
_entity_poly.type
_entity_poly.pdbx_seq_one_letter_code
_entity_poly.pdbx_strand_id
1 'polypeptide(L)' 'MLEKPFNPDLLYNGIVHYYMDKKGYSKDKANSIAQTVVQREVQRRICKNEKCKHFSHDHIRNSETCLVLDCDCGKFSN' A
#
# COMPACT_ATOMS: atom_id res chain seq x y z
N MET A 1 -10.92 11.18 9.41
CA MET A 1 -11.24 10.64 8.07
C MET A 1 -10.79 9.18 8.01
N LEU A 2 -11.72 8.25 7.80
CA LEU A 2 -11.41 6.83 7.58
C LEU A 2 -10.65 6.72 6.25
N GLU A 3 -9.47 6.10 6.24
CA GLU A 3 -8.74 5.89 4.98
C GLU A 3 -9.47 4.87 4.13
N LYS A 4 -9.64 5.16 2.83
CA LYS A 4 -10.16 4.17 1.88
C LYS A 4 -9.21 2.96 1.85
N PRO A 5 -9.74 1.73 1.79
CA PRO A 5 -8.90 0.54 1.68
C PRO A 5 -8.01 0.67 0.45
N PHE A 6 -6.72 0.38 0.64
CA PHE A 6 -5.78 0.36 -0.46
C PHE A 6 -6.01 -0.89 -1.30
N ASN A 7 -6.33 -0.71 -2.59
CA ASN A 7 -6.48 -1.81 -3.52
C ASN A 7 -5.26 -1.87 -4.47
N PRO A 8 -4.31 -2.81 -4.24
CA PRO A 8 -3.11 -2.94 -5.06
C PRO A 8 -3.42 -3.32 -6.52
N ASP A 9 -4.48 -4.11 -6.76
CA ASP A 9 -4.87 -4.53 -8.11
C ASP A 9 -5.42 -3.36 -8.93
N LEU A 10 -6.23 -2.50 -8.30
CA LEU A 10 -6.75 -1.30 -8.94
C LEU A 10 -5.61 -0.33 -9.31
N LEU A 11 -4.64 -0.15 -8.41
CA LEU A 11 -3.45 0.65 -8.67
C LEU A 11 -2.62 0.04 -9.81
N TYR A 12 -2.37 -1.27 -9.77
CA TYR A 12 -1.63 -1.99 -10.80
C TYR A 12 -2.25 -1.77 -12.17
N ASN A 13 -3.55 -2.05 -12.31
CA ASN A 13 -4.27 -1.94 -13.58
C ASN A 13 -4.25 -0.49 -14.09
N GLY A 14 -4.46 0.49 -13.22
CA GLY A 14 -4.40 1.91 -13.59
C GLY A 14 -3.04 2.32 -14.16
N ILE A 15 -1.94 1.82 -13.57
CA ILE A 15 -0.59 2.10 -14.06
C ILE A 15 -0.35 1.42 -15.41
N VAL A 16 -0.72 0.14 -15.55
CA VAL A 16 -0.54 -0.61 -16.81
C VAL A 16 -1.29 0.08 -17.95
N HIS A 17 -2.58 0.38 -17.76
CA HIS A 17 -3.38 1.09 -18.77
C HIS A 17 -2.81 2.46 -19.09
N TYR A 18 -2.40 3.24 -18.10
CA TYR A 18 -1.81 4.54 -18.34
C TYR A 18 -0.55 4.46 -19.21
N TYR A 19 0.39 3.57 -18.90
CA TYR A 19 1.64 3.46 -19.65
C TYR A 19 1.44 2.82 -21.03
N MET A 20 0.49 1.90 -21.19
CA MET A 20 0.14 1.34 -22.49
C MET A 20 -0.58 2.39 -23.36
N ASP A 21 -1.68 2.95 -22.87
CA ASP A 21 -2.59 3.77 -23.66
C ASP A 21 -2.08 5.20 -23.86
N LYS A 22 -1.39 5.78 -22.85
CA LYS A 22 -0.91 7.17 -22.91
C LYS A 22 0.56 7.30 -23.27
N LYS A 23 1.37 6.28 -23.00
CA LYS A 23 2.83 6.32 -23.27
C LYS A 23 3.27 5.35 -24.38
N GLY A 24 2.38 4.49 -24.87
CA GLY A 24 2.69 3.53 -25.93
C GLY A 24 3.73 2.48 -25.51
N TYR A 25 3.86 2.21 -24.21
CA TYR A 25 4.84 1.23 -23.73
C TYR A 25 4.36 -0.19 -24.02
N SER A 26 5.32 -1.10 -24.19
CA SER A 26 5.00 -2.53 -24.25
C SER A 26 4.40 -3.00 -22.92
N LYS A 27 3.55 -4.04 -23.01
CA LYS A 27 2.91 -4.65 -21.85
C LYS A 27 3.92 -5.04 -20.78
N ASP A 28 5.05 -5.63 -21.17
CA ASP A 28 6.10 -6.05 -20.23
C ASP A 28 6.71 -4.88 -19.48
N LYS A 29 7.03 -3.78 -20.20
CA LYS A 29 7.58 -2.57 -19.58
C LYS A 29 6.58 -1.91 -18.63
N ALA A 30 5.31 -1.82 -19.03
CA ALA A 30 4.24 -1.28 -18.20
C ALA A 30 4.02 -2.14 -16.94
N ASN A 31 4.04 -3.47 -17.07
CA ASN A 31 3.94 -4.42 -15.96
C ASN A 31 5.10 -4.25 -14.97
N SER A 32 6.35 -4.17 -15.43
CA SER A 32 7.51 -3.99 -14.53
C SER A 32 7.42 -2.68 -13.74
N ILE A 33 6.95 -1.60 -14.37
CA ILE A 33 6.73 -0.31 -13.70
C ILE A 33 5.62 -0.45 -12.66
N ALA A 34 4.48 -1.05 -13.03
CA ALA A 34 3.34 -1.25 -12.14
C ALA A 34 3.71 -2.11 -10.92
N GLN A 35 4.44 -3.22 -11.11
CA GLN A 35 4.93 -4.05 -10.02
C GLN A 35 5.80 -3.26 -9.05
N THR A 36 6.77 -2.49 -9.57
CA THR A 36 7.68 -1.71 -8.73
C THR A 36 6.94 -0.66 -7.91
N VAL A 37 6.00 0.05 -8.53
CA VAL A 37 5.21 1.10 -7.86
C VAL A 37 4.27 0.50 -6.82
N VAL A 38 3.54 -0.56 -7.18
CA VAL A 38 2.62 -1.25 -6.26
C VAL A 38 3.39 -1.82 -5.07
N GLN A 39 4.52 -2.48 -5.28
CA GLN A 39 5.34 -2.99 -4.18
C GLN A 39 5.81 -1.86 -3.25
N ARG A 40 6.27 -0.73 -3.79
CA ARG A 40 6.67 0.43 -2.96
C ARG A 40 5.50 0.99 -2.15
N GLU A 41 4.32 1.10 -2.74
CA GLU A 41 3.12 1.60 -2.05
C GLU A 41 2.60 0.61 -1.01
N VAL A 42 2.64 -0.69 -1.30
CA VAL A 42 2.36 -1.76 -0.33
C VAL A 42 3.32 -1.66 0.85
N GLN A 43 4.63 -1.58 0.61
CA GLN A 43 5.65 -1.49 1.68
C GLN A 43 5.52 -0.22 2.52
N ARG A 44 5.16 0.91 1.92
CA ARG A 44 4.86 2.16 2.64
C ARG A 44 3.63 2.03 3.54
N ARG A 45 2.68 1.21 3.13
CA ARG A 45 1.43 0.92 3.83
C ARG A 45 1.50 -0.38 4.63
N ILE A 46 2.69 -0.91 4.91
CA ILE A 46 2.88 -2.03 5.85
C ILE A 46 3.54 -1.46 7.11
N CYS A 47 3.12 -1.97 8.26
CA CYS A 47 3.74 -1.67 9.53
C CYS A 47 5.25 -1.96 9.48
N LYS A 48 6.07 -0.97 9.79
CA LYS A 48 7.51 -1.14 9.91
C LYS A 48 7.93 -1.85 11.21
N ASN A 49 6.98 -2.14 12.11
CA ASN A 49 7.25 -3.00 13.25
C ASN A 49 7.35 -4.46 12.77
N GLU A 50 8.53 -5.05 12.93
CA GLU A 50 8.83 -6.43 12.48
C GLU A 50 7.92 -7.49 13.11
N LYS A 51 7.32 -7.20 14.27
CA LYS A 51 6.41 -8.09 14.99
C LYS A 51 4.96 -8.05 14.46
N CYS A 52 4.59 -7.01 13.72
CA CYS A 52 3.21 -6.75 13.31
C CYS A 52 3.01 -7.00 11.80
N LYS A 53 3.85 -6.44 10.92
CA LYS A 53 3.79 -6.56 9.43
C LYS A 53 2.40 -6.44 8.77
N HIS A 54 1.37 -5.98 9.47
CA HIS A 54 0.03 -5.76 8.92
C HIS A 54 0.00 -4.50 8.05
N PHE A 55 -1.04 -4.37 7.21
CA PHE A 55 -1.21 -3.13 6.46
C PHE A 55 -1.62 -1.97 7.38
N SER A 56 -1.18 -0.75 7.07
CA SER A 56 -1.51 0.49 7.79
C SER A 56 -3.01 0.83 7.78
N HIS A 57 -3.81 0.19 6.91
CA HIS A 57 -5.27 0.29 6.96
C HIS A 57 -5.91 -0.77 7.87
N ASP A 58 -5.19 -1.85 8.15
CA ASP A 58 -5.50 -2.82 9.22
C ASP A 58 -4.96 -2.34 10.57
N HIS A 59 -3.99 -1.42 10.56
CA HIS A 59 -3.78 -0.55 11.70
C HIS A 59 -5.04 0.25 11.88
N ILE A 60 -5.44 0.24 13.13
CA ILE A 60 -6.78 0.52 13.52
C ILE A 60 -6.91 2.06 13.59
N ARG A 61 -6.59 2.82 12.53
CA ARG A 61 -7.00 4.23 12.44
C ARG A 61 -8.52 4.36 12.21
N ASN A 62 -9.21 3.23 12.02
CA ASN A 62 -10.65 3.09 12.08
C ASN A 62 -11.19 2.62 13.46
N SER A 63 -10.36 2.24 14.44
CA SER A 63 -10.80 1.63 15.73
C SER A 63 -9.76 1.69 16.91
N GLU A 64 -8.69 2.48 16.76
CA GLU A 64 -7.58 2.83 17.68
C GLU A 64 -6.83 1.73 18.45
N THR A 65 -6.81 0.48 17.99
CA THR A 65 -6.08 -0.63 18.63
C THR A 65 -5.00 -1.23 17.73
N CYS A 66 -4.22 -2.20 18.18
CA CYS A 66 -3.53 -3.12 17.27
C CYS A 66 -3.75 -4.49 17.89
N LEU A 67 -4.04 -5.51 17.09
CA LEU A 67 -4.27 -6.86 17.65
C LEU A 67 -2.99 -7.51 18.20
N VAL A 68 -1.84 -6.86 18.03
CA VAL A 68 -0.58 -7.22 18.69
C VAL A 68 -0.49 -6.47 20.01
N LEU A 69 -0.49 -7.22 21.13
CA LEU A 69 -0.50 -6.71 22.50
C LEU A 69 0.60 -5.64 22.79
N ASP A 70 1.74 -5.71 22.08
CA ASP A 70 2.92 -4.85 22.26
C ASP A 70 3.29 -4.04 21.00
N CYS A 71 2.31 -3.59 20.20
CA CYS A 71 2.61 -2.69 19.06
C CYS A 71 2.75 -1.24 19.57
N ASP A 72 3.97 -0.72 19.68
CA ASP A 72 4.27 0.71 19.95
C ASP A 72 3.86 1.67 18.81
N CYS A 73 3.09 1.15 17.86
CA CYS A 73 2.61 1.77 16.63
C CYS A 73 1.63 2.94 16.90
N GLY A 74 1.24 3.13 18.17
CA GLY A 74 0.30 4.16 18.64
C GLY A 74 0.92 5.52 19.00
N LYS A 75 2.24 5.71 18.93
CA LYS A 75 2.81 7.07 19.10
C LYS A 75 2.84 7.81 17.77
N PHE A 76 1.67 8.21 17.27
CA PHE A 76 1.60 9.37 16.38
C PHE A 76 2.04 10.58 17.22
N SER A 77 3.33 10.91 17.15
CA SER A 77 3.87 12.11 17.77
C SER A 77 3.34 13.29 16.96
N ASN A 78 2.59 14.16 17.63
CA ASN A 78 2.03 15.40 17.10
C ASN A 78 3.14 16.39 16.71
#